data_AF-A0A381T8S3-F1
#
_entry.id   AF-A0A381T8S3-F1
#
_cell.length_a   1.000
_cell.length_b   1.000
_cell.length_c   1.000
_cell.angle_alpha   90.00
_cell.angle_beta   90.00
_cell.angle_gamma   90.00
#
_symmetry.space_group_name_H-M   'P 1'
#
loop_
_entity.id
_entity.type
_entity.pdbx_description
1 polymer ?
#
loop_
_entity_poly.entity_id
_entity_poly.type
_entity_poly.pdbx_seq_one_letter_code
_entity_poly.pdbx_strand_id
1 'polypeptide(L)' 'MFFTYQDKESLKKKIEKLNNLESIYVYNILKKNNEKFTINVNGLFFDLLDISNKSLEEIVLFLNKK' A
#
# COMPACT_ATOMS: atom_id res chain seq x y z
N MET A 1 6.36 -7.34 12.03
CA MET A 1 5.19 -8.15 11.63
C MET A 1 5.54 -8.90 10.36
N PHE A 2 5.15 -10.16 10.25
CA PHE A 2 5.26 -10.92 9.00
C PHE A 2 3.91 -10.91 8.29
N PHE A 3 3.89 -10.56 7.01
CA PHE A 3 2.68 -10.59 6.19
C PHE A 3 2.62 -11.89 5.40
N THR A 4 1.58 -12.68 5.65
CA THR A 4 1.27 -13.85 4.82
C THR A 4 0.70 -13.41 3.47
N TYR A 5 0.61 -14.34 2.53
CA TYR A 5 -0.09 -14.11 1.27
C TYR A 5 -1.55 -13.69 1.49
N GLN A 6 -2.24 -14.31 2.46
CA GLN A 6 -3.64 -13.99 2.78
C GLN A 6 -3.79 -12.57 3.35
N ASP A 7 -2.82 -12.12 4.14
CA ASP A 7 -2.80 -10.73 4.65
C ASP A 7 -2.67 -9.73 3.50
N LYS A 8 -1.78 -10.02 2.54
CA LYS A 8 -1.56 -9.18 1.35
C LYS A 8 -2.81 -9.13 0.46
N GLU A 9 -3.51 -10.25 0.26
CA GLU A 9 -4.78 -10.29 -0.47
C GLU A 9 -5.90 -9.48 0.22
N SER A 10 -5.98 -9.58 1.55
CA SER A 10 -6.92 -8.76 2.33
C SER A 10 -6.59 -7.27 2.22
N LEU A 11 -5.30 -6.93 2.28
CA LEU A 11 -4.81 -5.58 2.16
C LEU A 11 -5.11 -4.98 0.77
N LYS A 12 -4.90 -5.75 -0.31
CA LYS A 12 -5.25 -5.35 -1.67
C LYS A 12 -6.70 -4.86 -1.77
N LYS A 13 -7.65 -5.64 -1.28
CA LYS A 13 -9.08 -5.29 -1.30
C LYS A 13 -9.42 -4.01 -0.52
N LYS A 14 -8.63 -3.67 0.49
CA LYS A 14 -8.78 -2.41 1.24
C LYS A 14 -8.19 -1.24 0.46
N ILE A 15 -7.02 -1.42 -0.15
CA ILE A 15 -6.33 -0.41 -0.97
C ILE A 15 -7.15 -0.04 -2.21
N GLU A 16 -7.77 -1.02 -2.87
CA GLU A 16 -8.62 -0.78 -4.06
C GLU A 16 -9.86 0.07 -3.77
N LYS A 17 -10.25 0.21 -2.50
CA LYS A 17 -11.40 1.03 -2.07
C LYS A 17 -11.01 2.44 -1.62
N LEU A 18 -9.73 2.78 -1.71
CA LEU A 18 -9.24 4.10 -1.31
C LEU A 18 -9.71 5.16 -2.29
N ASN A 19 -10.06 6.33 -1.76
CA ASN A 19 -10.25 7.51 -2.59
C ASN A 19 -8.90 8.13 -3.00
N ASN A 20 -8.94 9.18 -3.81
CA ASN A 20 -7.73 9.83 -4.31
C ASN A 20 -6.82 10.37 -3.21
N LEU A 21 -7.38 10.98 -2.15
CA LEU A 21 -6.59 11.52 -1.04
C LEU A 21 -5.92 10.40 -0.25
N GLU A 22 -6.63 9.32 0.02
CA GLU A 22 -6.11 8.14 0.72
C GLU A 22 -5.02 7.43 -0.10
N SER A 23 -5.19 7.38 -1.42
CA SER A 23 -4.19 6.83 -2.33
C SER A 23 -2.88 7.63 -2.32
N ILE A 24 -2.95 8.96 -2.12
CA ILE A 24 -1.77 9.81 -1.93
C ILE A 24 -1.01 9.45 -0.66
N TYR A 25 -1.69 9.05 0.42
CA TYR A 25 -1.02 8.58 1.64
C TYR A 25 -0.26 7.28 1.41
N VAL A 26 -0.87 6.32 0.69
CA VAL A 26 -0.17 5.08 0.30
C VAL A 26 1.06 5.40 -0.57
N TYR A 27 0.92 6.28 -1.56
CA TYR A 27 2.06 6.77 -2.36
C TYR A 27 3.19 7.33 -1.48
N ASN A 28 2.86 8.18 -0.50
CA ASN A 28 3.85 8.79 0.37
C ASN A 28 4.60 7.74 1.22
N ILE A 29 3.91 6.70 1.68
CA ILE A 29 4.55 5.57 2.40
C ILE A 29 5.52 4.84 1.49
N LEU A 30 5.08 4.45 0.28
CA LEU A 30 5.92 3.76 -0.70
C LEU A 30 7.17 4.58 -1.06
N LYS A 31 6.99 5.88 -1.33
CA LYS A 31 8.09 6.80 -1.63
C LYS A 31 9.05 6.96 -0.46
N LYS A 32 8.54 7.19 0.76
CA LYS A 32 9.35 7.36 1.98
C LYS A 32 10.22 6.13 2.26
N ASN A 33 9.72 4.95 1.97
CA ASN A 33 10.42 3.69 2.21
C ASN A 33 11.19 3.16 0.99
N ASN A 34 11.34 3.96 -0.07
CA ASN A 34 12.05 3.59 -1.30
C ASN A 34 11.53 2.30 -1.95
N GLU A 35 10.22 2.07 -1.87
CA GLU A 35 9.56 0.92 -2.51
C GLU A 35 9.45 1.12 -4.03
N LYS A 36 9.39 0.03 -4.78
CA LYS A 36 9.16 0.07 -6.23
C LYS A 36 7.68 0.28 -6.52
N PHE A 37 7.37 1.29 -7.33
CA PHE A 37 6.04 1.58 -7.83
C PHE A 37 6.11 2.30 -9.19
N THR A 38 4.99 2.30 -9.91
CA THR A 38 4.81 3.05 -11.17
C THR A 38 3.65 4.01 -11.01
N ILE A 39 3.80 5.22 -11.56
CA ILE A 39 2.73 6.22 -11.64
C ILE A 39 2.50 6.59 -13.09
N ASN A 40 1.24 6.58 -13.51
CA ASN A 40 0.83 7.08 -14.82
C ASN A 40 -0.57 7.70 -14.73
N VAL A 41 -1.16 8.03 -15.89
CA VAL A 41 -2.50 8.64 -15.99
C VAL A 41 -3.62 7.78 -15.38
N ASN A 42 -3.41 6.46 -15.26
CA ASN A 42 -4.35 5.52 -14.67
C ASN A 42 -4.17 5.36 -13.15
N GLY A 43 -3.15 5.99 -12.55
CA GLY A 43 -2.92 6.00 -11.11
C GLY A 43 -1.60 5.37 -10.67
N LEU A 44 -1.61 4.83 -9.46
CA LEU A 44 -0.47 4.24 -8.76
C LEU A 44 -0.53 2.71 -8.83
N PHE A 45 0.55 2.09 -9.33
CA PHE A 45 0.67 0.65 -9.49
C PHE A 45 1.90 0.14 -8.72
N PHE A 46 1.75 -0.93 -7.96
CA PHE A 46 2.83 -1.58 -7.21
C PHE A 46 2.46 -3.03 -6.90
N ASP A 47 3.47 -3.88 -6.68
CA ASP A 47 3.26 -5.28 -6.33
C ASP A 47 3.40 -5.48 -4.82
N LEU A 48 2.29 -5.84 -4.15
CA LEU A 48 2.27 -6.13 -2.71
C LEU A 48 3.21 -7.28 -2.30
N LEU A 49 3.56 -8.18 -3.22
CA LEU A 49 4.52 -9.25 -2.95
C LEU A 49 5.93 -8.71 -2.74
N ASP A 50 6.29 -7.63 -3.45
CA ASP A 50 7.62 -7.02 -3.44
C ASP A 50 7.75 -5.88 -2.40
N ILE A 51 6.65 -5.43 -1.80
CA ILE A 51 6.68 -4.41 -0.75
C ILE A 51 7.25 -4.98 0.56
N SER A 52 8.14 -4.22 1.20
CA SER A 52 8.71 -4.60 2.50
C SER A 52 7.66 -4.66 3.61
N ASN A 53 7.88 -5.55 4.59
CA ASN A 53 6.99 -5.67 5.76
C ASN A 53 6.81 -4.33 6.49
N LYS A 54 7.84 -3.49 6.56
CA LYS A 54 7.77 -2.15 7.18
C LYS A 54 6.73 -1.27 6.48
N SER A 55 6.77 -1.22 5.15
CA SER A 55 5.80 -0.44 4.38
C SER A 55 4.39 -1.01 4.48
N LEU A 56 4.24 -2.33 4.50
CA LEU A 56 2.95 -2.98 4.72
C LEU A 56 2.38 -2.66 6.10
N GLU A 57 3.19 -2.64 7.16
CA GLU A 57 2.77 -2.20 8.49
C GLU A 57 2.27 -0.76 8.50
N GLU A 58 3.02 0.18 7.89
CA GLU A 58 2.62 1.58 7.81
C GLU A 58 1.29 1.76 7.06
N ILE A 59 1.08 1.02 5.96
CA ILE A 59 -0.19 1.05 5.21
C ILE A 59 -1.32 0.48 6.07
N VAL A 60 -1.12 -0.63 6.77
CA VAL A 60 -2.15 -1.21 7.66
C VAL A 60 -2.52 -0.25 8.79
N LEU A 61 -1.53 0.39 9.42
CA LEU A 61 -1.76 1.38 10.47
C LEU A 61 -2.56 2.59 9.97
N PHE A 62 -2.31 3.02 8.74
CA PHE A 62 -3.10 4.07 8.09
C PHE A 62 -4.55 3.61 7.87
N LEU A 63 -4.75 2.42 7.29
CA LEU A 63 -6.08 1.89 6.98
C LEU A 63 -6.94 1.59 8.20
N ASN A 64 -6.34 1.21 9.33
CA ASN A 64 -7.06 0.90 10.56
C ASN A 64 -7.45 2.16 11.38
N LYS A 65 -6.95 3.35 11.02
CA LYS A 65 -7.34 4.63 11.64
C LYS A 65 -8.56 5.27 10.97
N LYS A 66 -9.03 4.70 9.86
CA LYS A 66 -10.25 5.06 9.15
C LYS A 66 -11.43 4.30 9.73
#